data_AF-A0A921AXT8-F1
#
_entry.id   AF-A0A921AXT8-F1
#
_cell.length_a   1.000
_cell.length_b   1.000
_cell.length_c   1.000
_cell.angle_alpha   90.00
_cell.angle_beta   90.00
_cell.angle_gamma   90.00
#
_symmetry.space_group_name_H-M   'P 1'
#
loop_
_entity.id
_entity.type
_entity.pdbx_description
1 polymer ?
#
loop_
_entity_poly.entity_id
_entity_poly.type
_entity_poly.pdbx_seq_one_letter_code
_entity_poly.pdbx_strand_id
1 'polypeptide(L)'
;MPQTQHQLCPAAEEEPCRNEVLALLWSEPGLLALVPEQDEELCLAAVQENGLALRHVRCQTNAVCLAAVLENGEALEFVREQTPALCRAAVMQNGLALRFVKEQDDTICELALKQNPDALAYVRNITPELLRLAAFSPLGTSFIPEGASPDLFLDREASARLALARIAHPTEEECLRAVMADPDALEMLDAQQQTERVCLAAVRQKGEALRHVRCQTNAVCLAAVQENGLALRFVRIQTEELCMAAVRTNGAALRYVHRQTEEICLAAVHNDDDALCYVRNKTREICMAAMEQGGTSIRFLPEQDEELQLAALRTSAYSLRWIARPSRKILMEGVKEWGNALQFVAGQDEEISMAALENDGDSLCYVHRQNEALCRQALASGGWESTLRWIRLPQTRQLCFQALQANGLNLRYVREQDHALCLEAVRQDGMALQYVDKPTEDIRLAAVTQNAEALRFILSPSEEVQRAAVLESGDALQYLLSPSEETAMLAVTRHRWSGSPLRYVRNQTEALCLEAARHSKEALPFIRDRAVAARVRAALEREEKEKTEE
;
A
#
# COMPACT_ATOMS: atom_id res chain seq x y z
N MET A 1 33.33 -66.05 59.74
CA MET A 1 33.11 -67.41 59.19
C MET A 1 31.91 -67.34 58.26
N PRO A 2 31.97 -67.82 57.01
CA PRO A 2 32.97 -67.65 55.93
C PRO A 2 32.36 -66.85 54.74
N GLN A 3 33.09 -66.08 53.92
CA GLN A 3 33.84 -66.46 52.70
C GLN A 3 33.21 -67.55 51.79
N THR A 4 32.80 -67.13 50.59
CA THR A 4 32.99 -67.80 49.28
C THR A 4 32.75 -66.72 48.21
N GLN A 5 33.77 -66.02 47.70
CA GLN A 5 34.49 -66.35 46.47
C GLN A 5 33.62 -67.00 45.37
N HIS A 6 33.27 -66.21 44.36
CA HIS A 6 33.39 -66.68 42.99
C HIS A 6 34.23 -65.68 42.18
N GLN A 7 35.38 -66.18 41.77
CA GLN A 7 36.32 -65.60 40.83
C GLN A 7 35.87 -65.97 39.40
N LEU A 8 36.06 -65.00 38.50
CA LEU A 8 36.41 -65.14 37.08
C LEU A 8 35.33 -65.54 36.05
N CYS A 9 35.00 -64.57 35.19
CA CYS A 9 35.39 -64.63 33.77
C CYS A 9 35.54 -63.20 33.19
N PRO A 10 36.49 -62.97 32.26
CA PRO A 10 36.74 -61.66 31.67
C PRO A 10 35.73 -61.44 30.54
N ALA A 11 34.81 -60.48 30.71
CA ALA A 11 34.06 -59.97 29.57
C ALA A 11 35.00 -59.05 28.81
N ALA A 12 35.27 -59.42 27.56
CA ALA A 12 36.03 -58.66 26.60
C ALA A 12 35.59 -57.18 26.63
N GLU A 13 36.56 -56.28 26.62
CA GLU A 13 36.34 -54.92 26.15
C GLU A 13 35.89 -55.05 24.69
N GLU A 14 34.58 -55.15 24.47
CA GLU A 14 33.98 -55.01 23.15
C GLU A 14 34.25 -53.57 22.73
N GLU A 15 35.14 -53.38 21.77
CA GLU A 15 35.33 -52.07 21.13
C GLU A 15 33.95 -51.58 20.67
N PRO A 16 33.51 -50.38 21.07
CA PRO A 16 32.20 -49.86 20.72
C PRO A 16 32.06 -49.86 19.19
N CYS A 17 30.92 -50.34 18.69
CA CYS A 17 30.71 -50.44 17.25
C CYS A 17 30.85 -49.04 16.63
N ARG A 18 31.52 -48.91 15.47
CA ARG A 18 31.79 -47.62 14.79
C ARG A 18 30.57 -46.69 14.70
N ASN A 19 29.38 -47.27 14.50
CA ASN A 19 28.11 -46.53 14.43
C ASN A 19 27.67 -45.95 15.79
N GLU A 20 28.01 -46.60 16.90
CA GLU A 20 27.79 -46.10 18.25
C GLU A 20 28.73 -44.94 18.56
N VAL A 21 30.00 -45.01 18.13
CA VAL A 21 30.96 -43.91 18.27
C VAL A 21 30.50 -42.69 17.46
N LEU A 22 30.02 -42.88 16.23
CA LEU A 22 29.44 -41.79 15.43
C LEU A 22 28.20 -41.18 16.10
N ALA A 23 27.29 -42.01 16.63
CA ALA A 23 26.10 -41.52 17.33
C ALA A 23 26.46 -40.71 18.59
N LEU A 24 27.49 -41.14 19.34
CA LEU A 24 27.98 -40.42 20.50
C LEU A 24 28.64 -39.08 20.11
N LEU A 25 29.41 -39.04 19.02
CA LEU A 25 30.04 -37.81 18.54
C LEU A 25 29.03 -36.79 18.05
N TRP A 26 27.86 -37.20 17.55
CA TRP A 26 26.78 -36.27 17.23
C TRP A 26 26.20 -35.58 18.49
N SER A 27 26.15 -36.30 19.61
CA SER A 27 25.66 -35.74 20.87
C SER A 27 26.71 -34.95 21.65
N GLU A 28 27.96 -35.42 21.64
CA GLU A 28 29.07 -34.89 22.44
C GLU A 28 30.38 -34.89 21.61
N PRO A 29 30.56 -33.89 20.72
CA PRO A 29 31.72 -33.83 19.82
C PRO A 29 33.09 -33.80 20.52
N GLY A 30 33.13 -33.37 21.79
CA GLY A 30 34.34 -33.35 22.61
C GLY A 30 34.92 -34.74 22.93
N LEU A 31 34.11 -35.80 22.83
CA LEU A 31 34.55 -37.18 23.02
C LEU A 31 35.55 -37.64 21.96
N LEU A 32 35.68 -36.92 20.84
CA LEU A 32 36.70 -37.17 19.81
C LEU A 32 38.12 -37.23 20.40
N ALA A 33 38.38 -36.49 21.49
CA ALA A 33 39.66 -36.52 22.19
C ALA A 33 40.03 -37.91 22.74
N LEU A 34 39.03 -38.69 23.15
CA LEU A 34 39.18 -40.02 23.76
C LEU A 34 39.26 -41.15 22.72
N VAL A 35 38.92 -40.87 21.46
CA VAL A 35 38.98 -41.85 20.38
C VAL A 35 40.45 -42.08 19.99
N PRO A 36 40.98 -43.33 20.11
CA PRO A 36 42.38 -43.62 19.81
C PRO A 36 42.68 -43.55 18.31
N GLU A 37 41.82 -44.13 17.47
CA GLU A 37 41.93 -44.08 16.01
C GLU A 37 40.89 -43.12 15.41
N GLN A 38 41.36 -41.97 14.94
CA GLN A 38 40.53 -40.95 14.30
C GLN A 38 40.63 -41.09 12.78
N ASP A 39 39.57 -41.57 12.15
CA ASP A 39 39.43 -41.49 10.69
C ASP A 39 38.78 -40.16 10.27
N GLU A 40 38.79 -39.88 8.97
CA GLU A 40 38.27 -38.60 8.43
C GLU A 40 36.76 -38.46 8.66
N GLU A 41 35.99 -39.56 8.66
CA GLU A 41 34.54 -39.55 8.85
C GLU A 41 34.15 -39.20 10.28
N LEU A 42 34.82 -39.78 11.29
CA LEU A 42 34.63 -39.44 12.69
C LEU A 42 35.02 -37.99 12.99
N CYS A 43 36.12 -37.52 12.39
CA CYS A 43 36.53 -36.13 12.52
C CYS A 43 35.50 -35.18 11.89
N LEU A 44 35.00 -35.49 10.69
CA LEU A 44 33.96 -34.70 10.02
C LEU A 44 32.67 -34.65 10.83
N ALA A 45 32.19 -35.78 11.34
CA ALA A 45 30.98 -35.85 12.15
C ALA A 45 31.08 -34.96 13.40
N ALA A 46 32.24 -34.96 14.08
CA ALA A 46 32.45 -34.13 15.26
C ALA A 46 32.51 -32.63 14.92
N VAL A 47 33.27 -32.23 13.89
CA VAL A 47 33.43 -30.80 13.55
C VAL A 47 32.20 -30.19 12.87
N GLN A 48 31.34 -31.00 12.26
CA GLN A 48 30.07 -30.55 11.68
C GLN A 48 29.03 -30.19 12.75
N GLU A 49 29.09 -30.82 13.92
CA GLU A 49 28.20 -30.52 15.05
C GLU A 49 28.77 -29.44 15.98
N ASN A 50 30.10 -29.35 16.08
CA ASN A 50 30.79 -28.29 16.80
C ASN A 50 32.19 -28.06 16.20
N GLY A 51 32.37 -26.98 15.45
CA GLY A 51 33.59 -26.63 14.75
C GLY A 51 34.80 -26.48 15.68
N LEU A 52 34.60 -26.13 16.95
CA LEU A 52 35.68 -26.05 17.95
C LEU A 52 36.21 -27.43 18.34
N ALA A 53 35.53 -28.53 18.01
CA ALA A 53 36.03 -29.89 18.16
C ALA A 53 37.31 -30.13 17.33
N LEU A 54 37.60 -29.26 16.35
CA LEU A 54 38.84 -29.29 15.56
C LEU A 54 40.11 -29.30 16.44
N ARG A 55 40.05 -28.72 17.65
CA ARG A 55 41.15 -28.75 18.64
C ARG A 55 41.56 -30.16 19.07
N HIS A 56 40.67 -31.15 18.91
CA HIS A 56 40.90 -32.55 19.27
C HIS A 56 41.28 -33.44 18.06
N VAL A 57 41.28 -32.88 16.84
CA VAL A 57 41.61 -33.61 15.60
C VAL A 57 43.13 -33.75 15.45
N ARG A 58 43.62 -34.99 15.39
CA ARG A 58 45.05 -35.29 15.21
C ARG A 58 45.47 -35.10 13.75
N CYS A 59 44.71 -35.65 12.81
CA CYS A 59 44.99 -35.56 11.37
C CYS A 59 44.04 -34.57 10.69
N GLN A 60 44.52 -33.35 10.45
CA GLN A 60 43.74 -32.27 9.82
C GLN A 60 43.83 -32.38 8.30
N THR A 61 42.74 -32.80 7.65
CA THR A 61 42.59 -32.69 6.19
C THR A 61 41.94 -31.35 5.83
N ASN A 62 42.08 -30.93 4.57
CA ASN A 62 41.42 -29.72 4.08
C ASN A 62 39.89 -29.79 4.24
N ALA A 63 39.29 -30.98 4.08
CA ALA A 63 37.86 -31.18 4.24
C ALA A 63 37.41 -30.99 5.69
N VAL A 64 38.13 -31.58 6.65
CA VAL A 64 37.83 -31.43 8.09
C VAL A 64 37.99 -29.98 8.55
N CYS A 65 39.09 -29.32 8.17
CA CYS A 65 39.30 -27.91 8.53
C CYS A 65 38.24 -26.99 7.90
N LEU A 66 37.85 -27.23 6.64
CA LEU A 66 36.82 -26.43 5.99
C LEU A 66 35.45 -26.62 6.66
N ALA A 67 35.08 -27.87 6.95
CA ALA A 67 33.82 -28.16 7.65
C ALA A 67 33.76 -27.48 9.02
N ALA A 68 34.85 -27.55 9.80
CA ALA A 68 34.94 -26.90 11.10
C ALA A 68 34.77 -25.38 11.03
N VAL A 69 35.44 -24.75 10.06
CA VAL A 69 35.43 -23.30 9.87
C VAL A 69 34.08 -22.79 9.34
N LEU A 70 33.41 -23.58 8.49
CA LEU A 70 32.07 -23.25 8.00
C LEU A 70 31.00 -23.36 9.10
N GLU A 71 31.18 -24.28 10.06
CA GLU A 71 30.32 -24.39 11.24
C GLU A 71 30.60 -23.24 12.22
N ASN A 72 31.87 -23.02 12.60
CA ASN A 72 32.30 -21.94 13.48
C ASN A 72 33.59 -21.29 12.98
N GLY A 73 33.52 -20.02 12.56
CA GLY A 73 34.66 -19.29 12.02
C GLY A 73 35.81 -19.13 13.02
N GLU A 74 35.56 -19.18 14.33
CA GLU A 74 36.62 -19.14 15.35
C GLU A 74 37.46 -20.43 15.38
N ALA A 75 36.97 -21.53 14.81
CA ALA A 75 37.73 -22.78 14.67
C ALA A 75 39.04 -22.59 13.87
N LEU A 76 39.17 -21.50 13.11
CA LEU A 76 40.41 -21.11 12.42
C LEU A 76 41.62 -21.02 13.38
N GLU A 77 41.39 -20.73 14.67
CA GLU A 77 42.43 -20.75 15.71
C GLU A 77 43.18 -22.09 15.76
N PHE A 78 42.45 -23.21 15.61
CA PHE A 78 43.01 -24.56 15.74
C PHE A 78 43.54 -25.14 14.42
N VAL A 79 43.41 -24.42 13.31
CA VAL A 79 43.93 -24.84 12.01
C VAL A 79 45.46 -24.70 11.98
N ARG A 80 46.17 -25.80 11.77
CA ARG A 80 47.65 -25.79 11.72
C ARG A 80 48.16 -25.03 10.51
N GLU A 81 47.72 -25.44 9.33
CA GLU A 81 48.08 -24.86 8.03
C GLU A 81 46.92 -24.05 7.46
N GLN A 82 47.03 -22.72 7.55
CA GLN A 82 45.99 -21.80 7.10
C GLN A 82 46.17 -21.51 5.61
N THR A 83 45.19 -21.89 4.79
CA THR A 83 45.13 -21.52 3.37
C THR A 83 44.27 -20.27 3.18
N PRO A 84 44.49 -19.44 2.14
CA PRO A 84 43.65 -18.28 1.86
C PRO A 84 42.16 -18.61 1.71
N ALA A 85 41.84 -19.82 1.24
CA ALA A 85 40.46 -20.29 1.13
C ALA A 85 39.83 -20.54 2.51
N LEU A 86 40.56 -21.17 3.44
CA LEU A 86 40.09 -21.39 4.81
C LEU A 86 39.92 -20.07 5.57
N CYS A 87 40.89 -19.16 5.45
CA CYS A 87 40.80 -17.85 6.10
C CYS A 87 39.60 -17.04 5.58
N ARG A 88 39.37 -17.03 4.25
CA ARG A 88 38.18 -16.36 3.68
C ARG A 88 36.88 -17.01 4.16
N ALA A 89 36.80 -18.34 4.19
CA ALA A 89 35.61 -19.04 4.68
C ALA A 89 35.32 -18.68 6.15
N ALA A 90 36.36 -18.64 7.00
CA ALA A 90 36.23 -18.28 8.41
C ALA A 90 35.69 -16.87 8.60
N VAL A 91 36.27 -15.91 7.87
CA VAL A 91 35.91 -14.50 7.96
C VAL A 91 34.52 -14.23 7.39
N MET A 92 34.13 -14.92 6.32
CA MET A 92 32.76 -14.83 5.78
C MET A 92 31.72 -15.39 6.75
N GLN A 93 32.08 -16.43 7.52
CA GLN A 93 31.23 -17.01 8.55
C GLN A 93 31.14 -16.09 9.78
N ASN A 94 32.28 -15.62 10.29
CA ASN A 94 32.40 -14.70 11.43
C ASN A 94 33.56 -13.72 11.20
N GLY A 95 33.26 -12.44 11.00
CA GLY A 95 34.25 -11.41 10.70
C GLY A 95 35.29 -11.23 11.82
N LEU A 96 34.94 -11.55 13.07
CA LEU A 96 35.87 -11.51 14.20
C LEU A 96 36.90 -12.67 14.17
N ALA A 97 36.72 -13.67 13.29
CA ALA A 97 37.72 -14.69 13.04
C ALA A 97 39.02 -14.12 12.43
N LEU A 98 38.98 -12.87 11.91
CA LEU A 98 40.16 -12.14 11.46
C LEU A 98 41.28 -12.11 12.52
N ARG A 99 40.92 -12.16 13.82
CA ARG A 99 41.88 -12.23 14.94
C ARG A 99 42.81 -13.44 14.90
N PHE A 100 42.36 -14.54 14.29
CA PHE A 100 43.11 -15.80 14.19
C PHE A 100 43.85 -15.96 12.85
N VAL A 101 43.66 -15.04 11.91
CA VAL A 101 44.33 -15.07 10.60
C VAL A 101 45.81 -14.73 10.79
N LYS A 102 46.70 -15.66 10.41
CA LYS A 102 48.16 -15.50 10.54
C LYS A 102 48.70 -14.46 9.56
N GLU A 103 48.27 -14.49 8.31
CA GLU A 103 48.70 -13.57 7.24
C GLU A 103 47.48 -12.79 6.71
N GLN A 104 47.47 -11.48 6.93
CA GLN A 104 46.37 -10.60 6.53
C GLN A 104 46.72 -9.87 5.23
N ASP A 105 45.79 -9.87 4.28
CA ASP A 105 45.81 -9.00 3.11
C ASP A 105 44.63 -8.01 3.16
N ASP A 106 44.62 -7.01 2.28
CA ASP A 106 43.54 -6.00 2.27
C ASP A 106 42.18 -6.65 1.94
N THR A 107 42.18 -7.71 1.11
CA THR A 107 40.94 -8.37 0.67
C THR A 107 40.22 -9.10 1.80
N ILE A 108 40.97 -9.78 2.68
CA ILE A 108 40.41 -10.50 3.82
C ILE A 108 39.99 -9.52 4.92
N CYS A 109 40.74 -8.43 5.12
CA CYS A 109 40.35 -7.35 6.01
C CYS A 109 39.05 -6.68 5.54
N GLU A 110 38.92 -6.38 4.24
CA GLU A 110 37.67 -5.84 3.68
C GLU A 110 36.49 -6.78 3.85
N LEU A 111 36.67 -8.08 3.58
CA LEU A 111 35.63 -9.10 3.78
C LEU A 111 35.20 -9.17 5.24
N ALA A 112 36.16 -9.11 6.17
CA ALA A 112 35.87 -9.11 7.60
C ALA A 112 35.05 -7.89 8.01
N LEU A 113 35.44 -6.69 7.58
CA LEU A 113 34.73 -5.45 7.90
C LEU A 113 33.34 -5.36 7.26
N LYS A 114 33.17 -5.92 6.06
CA LYS A 114 31.85 -6.03 5.42
C LYS A 114 30.91 -6.98 6.17
N GLN A 115 31.46 -8.04 6.78
CA GLN A 115 30.70 -9.00 7.58
C GLN A 115 30.39 -8.45 8.98
N ASN A 116 31.41 -7.93 9.67
CA ASN A 116 31.32 -7.31 10.99
C ASN A 116 32.32 -6.14 11.11
N PRO A 117 31.86 -4.88 11.16
CA PRO A 117 32.72 -3.70 11.30
C PRO A 117 33.64 -3.71 12.54
N ASP A 118 33.27 -4.42 13.60
CA ASP A 118 34.08 -4.51 14.83
C ASP A 118 35.36 -5.34 14.64
N ALA A 119 35.48 -6.08 13.52
CA ALA A 119 36.71 -6.76 13.14
C ALA A 119 37.90 -5.80 12.95
N LEU A 120 37.66 -4.48 12.84
CA LEU A 120 38.71 -3.46 12.74
C LEU A 120 39.72 -3.56 13.89
N ALA A 121 39.28 -3.95 15.09
CA ALA A 121 40.16 -4.12 16.25
C ALA A 121 41.28 -5.15 16.03
N TYR A 122 41.12 -6.05 15.05
CA TYR A 122 42.08 -7.11 14.74
C TYR A 122 42.85 -6.89 13.42
N VAL A 123 42.61 -5.77 12.72
CA VAL A 123 43.36 -5.39 11.52
C VAL A 123 44.75 -4.91 11.93
N ARG A 124 45.81 -5.55 11.43
CA ARG A 124 47.20 -5.19 11.78
C ARG A 124 47.67 -3.90 11.10
N ASN A 125 47.29 -3.71 9.84
CA ASN A 125 47.66 -2.53 9.04
C ASN A 125 46.38 -1.78 8.64
N ILE A 126 46.06 -0.73 9.38
CA ILE A 126 44.86 0.06 9.15
C ILE A 126 45.09 1.02 7.98
N THR A 127 44.32 0.87 6.89
CA THR A 127 44.30 1.80 5.76
C THR A 127 43.09 2.74 5.85
N PRO A 128 43.12 3.93 5.21
CA PRO A 128 41.98 4.84 5.14
C PRO A 128 40.72 4.18 4.56
N GLU A 129 40.87 3.31 3.56
CA GLU A 129 39.77 2.59 2.91
C GLU A 129 39.09 1.61 3.87
N LEU A 130 39.87 0.88 4.68
CA LEU A 130 39.34 -0.02 5.70
C LEU A 130 38.65 0.76 6.84
N LEU A 131 39.20 1.91 7.24
CA LEU A 131 38.54 2.79 8.21
C LEU A 131 37.17 3.29 7.71
N ARG A 132 37.03 3.62 6.41
CA ARG A 132 35.73 3.99 5.81
C ARG A 132 34.70 2.88 5.95
N LEU A 133 35.10 1.63 5.73
CA LEU A 133 34.21 0.48 5.84
C LEU A 133 33.79 0.22 7.30
N ALA A 134 34.68 0.48 8.26
CA ALA A 134 34.44 0.25 9.69
C ALA A 134 33.73 1.41 10.42
N ALA A 135 33.64 2.59 9.78
CA ALA A 135 33.16 3.83 10.37
C ALA A 135 31.73 3.81 10.92
N PHE A 136 30.97 2.76 10.66
CA PHE A 136 29.57 2.61 11.02
C PHE A 136 29.34 1.99 12.40
N SER A 137 30.39 1.46 13.07
CA SER A 137 30.25 0.93 14.43
C SER A 137 30.80 1.87 15.52
N PRO A 138 30.23 1.85 16.73
CA PRO A 138 30.74 2.62 17.86
C PRO A 138 32.23 2.34 18.17
N LEU A 139 32.68 1.09 18.00
CA LEU A 139 34.08 0.72 18.15
C LEU A 139 34.93 1.21 16.99
N GLY A 140 34.49 1.09 15.74
CA GLY A 140 35.21 1.60 14.57
C GLY A 140 35.46 3.11 14.65
N THR A 141 34.48 3.85 15.17
CA THR A 141 34.65 5.30 15.39
C THR A 141 35.71 5.61 16.46
N SER A 142 35.92 4.75 17.45
CA SER A 142 36.94 4.96 18.50
C SER A 142 38.37 4.96 17.95
N PHE A 143 38.63 4.20 16.88
CA PHE A 143 39.93 4.11 16.20
C PHE A 143 40.20 5.26 15.21
N ILE A 144 39.26 6.19 15.04
CA ILE A 144 39.47 7.37 14.18
C ILE A 144 40.53 8.26 14.85
N PRO A 145 41.69 8.49 14.21
CA PRO A 145 42.72 9.38 14.75
C PRO A 145 42.21 10.83 14.79
N GLU A 146 42.63 11.58 15.82
CA GLU A 146 42.35 13.02 15.90
C GLU A 146 42.91 13.72 14.64
N GLY A 147 42.03 14.43 13.91
CA GLY A 147 42.38 15.09 12.65
C GLY A 147 42.22 14.24 11.37
N ALA A 148 41.55 13.08 11.43
CA ALA A 148 41.19 12.31 10.24
C ALA A 148 40.36 13.15 9.25
N SER A 149 40.60 12.97 7.93
CA SER A 149 39.89 13.73 6.90
C SER A 149 38.37 13.51 7.00
N PRO A 150 37.56 14.59 6.99
CA PRO A 150 36.10 14.52 6.95
C PRO A 150 35.55 13.71 5.76
N ASP A 151 36.34 13.59 4.67
CA ASP A 151 35.97 12.84 3.46
C ASP A 151 35.86 11.32 3.71
N LEU A 152 36.25 10.82 4.89
CA LEU A 152 36.02 9.43 5.26
C LEU A 152 34.56 9.11 5.65
N PHE A 153 33.74 10.11 6.01
CA PHE A 153 32.55 9.86 6.84
C PHE A 153 31.25 10.54 6.39
N LEU A 154 31.30 11.42 5.38
CA LEU A 154 30.18 12.32 5.04
C LEU A 154 29.18 11.73 4.01
N ASP A 155 29.36 10.48 3.58
CA ASP A 155 28.50 9.87 2.56
C ASP A 155 27.18 9.28 3.10
N ARG A 156 26.95 9.21 4.43
CA ARG A 156 25.71 8.64 5.00
C ARG A 156 25.24 9.34 6.30
N GLU A 157 23.91 9.49 6.46
CA GLU A 157 23.21 10.22 7.53
C GLU A 157 23.68 9.92 8.97
N ALA A 158 24.01 8.67 9.30
CA ALA A 158 24.25 8.25 10.68
C ALA A 158 25.62 8.68 11.26
N SER A 159 26.59 9.07 10.42
CA SER A 159 27.98 9.36 10.83
C SER A 159 28.32 10.85 10.95
N ALA A 160 27.49 11.77 10.42
CA ALA A 160 27.84 13.18 10.34
C ALA A 160 27.98 13.86 11.72
N ARG A 161 27.06 13.60 12.65
CA ARG A 161 27.10 14.15 14.02
C ARG A 161 28.29 13.64 14.84
N LEU A 162 28.59 12.35 14.73
CA LEU A 162 29.72 11.71 15.42
C LEU A 162 31.07 12.13 14.82
N ALA A 163 31.13 12.31 13.50
CA ALA A 163 32.32 12.81 12.81
C ALA A 163 32.65 14.24 13.25
N LEU A 164 31.66 15.14 13.29
CA LEU A 164 31.84 16.52 13.77
C LEU A 164 32.37 16.56 15.22
N ALA A 165 31.89 15.68 16.10
CA ALA A 165 32.34 15.64 17.50
C ALA A 165 33.83 15.32 17.68
N ARG A 166 34.47 14.68 16.68
CA ARG A 166 35.88 14.27 16.73
C ARG A 166 36.82 15.21 15.99
N ILE A 167 36.29 16.18 15.25
CA ILE A 167 37.10 17.19 14.57
C ILE A 167 37.31 18.35 15.55
N ALA A 168 38.56 18.65 15.90
CA ALA A 168 38.87 19.69 16.89
C ALA A 168 38.42 21.09 16.43
N HIS A 169 38.54 21.39 15.14
CA HIS A 169 38.16 22.67 14.53
C HIS A 169 37.59 22.46 13.11
N PRO A 170 36.32 22.07 12.97
CA PRO A 170 35.72 21.82 11.66
C PRO A 170 35.65 23.11 10.83
N THR A 171 35.97 23.00 9.54
CA THR A 171 35.85 24.11 8.59
C THR A 171 34.39 24.38 8.23
N GLU A 172 34.09 25.56 7.65
CA GLU A 172 32.72 25.88 7.26
C GLU A 172 32.16 24.89 6.22
N GLU A 173 32.98 24.41 5.28
CA GLU A 173 32.57 23.42 4.27
C GLU A 173 32.28 22.04 4.89
N GLU A 174 32.97 21.68 5.97
CA GLU A 174 32.69 20.46 6.72
C GLU A 174 31.39 20.57 7.52
N CYS A 175 31.19 21.72 8.18
CA CYS A 175 29.93 22.01 8.86
C CYS A 175 28.76 21.99 7.87
N LEU A 176 28.94 22.59 6.68
CA LEU A 176 27.94 22.60 5.61
C LEU A 176 27.60 21.18 5.16
N ARG A 177 28.59 20.35 4.83
CA ARG A 177 28.37 18.96 4.39
C ARG A 177 27.68 18.13 5.47
N ALA A 178 28.10 18.28 6.73
CA ALA A 178 27.50 17.56 7.84
C ALA A 178 26.02 17.93 8.05
N VAL A 179 25.70 19.23 7.96
CA VAL A 179 24.32 19.73 8.02
C VAL A 179 23.50 19.37 6.79
N MET A 180 24.14 19.24 5.62
CA MET A 180 23.51 18.75 4.41
C MET A 180 23.14 17.27 4.51
N ALA A 181 23.95 16.47 5.20
CA ALA A 181 23.64 15.07 5.47
C ALA A 181 22.62 14.90 6.60
N ASP A 182 22.71 15.69 7.68
CA ASP A 182 21.77 15.68 8.80
C ASP A 182 21.53 17.12 9.31
N PRO A 183 20.36 17.73 9.03
CA PRO A 183 20.06 19.10 9.46
C PRO A 183 20.09 19.30 10.99
N ASP A 184 19.89 18.25 11.79
CA ASP A 184 19.98 18.34 13.26
C ASP A 184 21.45 18.39 13.75
N ALA A 185 22.44 18.20 12.88
CA ALA A 185 23.86 18.34 13.22
C ALA A 185 24.24 19.75 13.69
N LEU A 186 23.39 20.77 13.43
CA LEU A 186 23.54 22.11 14.00
C LEU A 186 23.69 22.11 15.52
N GLU A 187 23.12 21.14 16.23
CA GLU A 187 23.22 20.99 17.69
C GLU A 187 24.68 20.85 18.17
N MET A 188 25.51 20.18 17.36
CA MET A 188 26.91 19.87 17.68
C MET A 188 27.86 21.05 17.42
N LEU A 189 27.44 22.00 16.60
CA LEU A 189 28.28 23.14 16.21
C LEU A 189 28.33 24.17 17.33
N ASP A 190 29.40 24.95 17.42
CA ASP A 190 29.50 26.12 18.30
C ASP A 190 28.96 27.41 17.64
N ALA A 191 29.09 28.55 18.34
CA ALA A 191 28.60 29.83 17.83
C ALA A 191 29.43 30.38 16.66
N GLN A 192 30.71 30.02 16.55
CA GLN A 192 31.57 30.47 15.45
C GLN A 192 31.33 29.66 14.17
N GLN A 193 30.94 28.39 14.31
CA GLN A 193 30.66 27.46 13.22
C GLN A 193 29.26 27.61 12.62
N GLN A 194 28.29 28.10 13.39
CA GLN A 194 26.93 28.41 12.90
C GLN A 194 26.90 29.71 12.08
N THR A 195 27.55 29.70 10.92
CA THR A 195 27.42 30.79 9.95
C THR A 195 26.01 30.84 9.38
N GLU A 196 25.60 32.00 8.84
CA GLU A 196 24.29 32.13 8.19
C GLU A 196 24.13 31.13 7.04
N ARG A 197 25.21 30.85 6.30
CA ARG A 197 25.21 29.87 5.19
C ARG A 197 24.92 28.45 5.67
N VAL A 198 25.59 28.00 6.74
CA VAL A 198 25.38 26.67 7.34
C VAL A 198 23.97 26.56 7.93
N CYS A 199 23.52 27.58 8.66
CA CYS A 199 22.16 27.59 9.24
C CYS A 199 21.09 27.54 8.14
N LEU A 200 21.24 28.32 7.06
CA LEU A 200 20.33 28.32 5.92
C LEU A 200 20.27 26.96 5.22
N ALA A 201 21.40 26.26 5.07
CA ALA A 201 21.42 24.93 4.48
C ALA A 201 20.63 23.90 5.32
N ALA A 202 20.68 24.02 6.65
CA ALA A 202 19.90 23.15 7.54
C ALA A 202 18.40 23.41 7.41
N VAL A 203 17.99 24.66 7.63
CA VAL A 203 16.56 25.01 7.79
C VAL A 203 15.79 24.93 6.49
N ARG A 204 16.46 25.02 5.33
CA ARG A 204 15.85 24.80 4.02
C ARG A 204 15.55 23.33 3.73
N GLN A 205 16.21 22.41 4.41
CA GLN A 205 15.92 20.97 4.30
C GLN A 205 14.97 20.50 5.39
N LYS A 206 15.08 21.08 6.59
CA LYS A 206 14.22 20.78 7.73
C LYS A 206 14.05 22.02 8.58
N GLY A 207 12.94 22.73 8.43
CA GLY A 207 12.64 23.98 9.12
C GLY A 207 12.66 23.85 10.65
N GLU A 208 12.37 22.66 11.19
CA GLU A 208 12.48 22.38 12.63
C GLU A 208 13.91 22.47 13.17
N ALA A 209 14.94 22.36 12.32
CA ALA A 209 16.34 22.53 12.71
C ALA A 209 16.62 23.93 13.28
N LEU A 210 15.71 24.91 13.05
CA LEU A 210 15.75 26.24 13.65
C LEU A 210 15.86 26.21 15.19
N ARG A 211 15.38 25.14 15.84
CA ARG A 211 15.51 24.94 17.30
C ARG A 211 16.97 24.96 17.79
N HIS A 212 17.92 24.55 16.94
CA HIS A 212 19.35 24.46 17.23
C HIS A 212 20.13 25.70 16.82
N VAL A 213 19.50 26.64 16.10
CA VAL A 213 20.14 27.88 15.65
C VAL A 213 20.30 28.84 16.82
N ARG A 214 21.54 29.20 17.15
CA ARG A 214 21.86 30.14 18.24
C ARG A 214 21.58 31.58 17.83
N CYS A 215 22.02 31.98 16.64
CA CYS A 215 21.87 33.33 16.10
C CYS A 215 20.81 33.34 14.99
N GLN A 216 19.59 33.69 15.35
CA GLN A 216 18.45 33.72 14.43
C GLN A 216 18.43 35.05 13.65
N THR A 217 18.87 35.03 12.39
CA THR A 217 18.66 36.15 11.46
C THR A 217 17.27 36.07 10.83
N ASN A 218 16.74 37.20 10.33
CA ASN A 218 15.46 37.20 9.63
C ASN A 218 15.47 36.25 8.43
N ALA A 219 16.58 36.15 7.69
CA ALA A 219 16.70 35.25 6.54
C ALA A 219 16.62 33.77 6.94
N VAL A 220 17.31 33.38 8.03
CA VAL A 220 17.26 31.99 8.54
C VAL A 220 15.86 31.65 9.05
N CYS A 221 15.25 32.53 9.84
CA CYS A 221 13.88 32.33 10.33
C CYS A 221 12.87 32.25 9.18
N LEU A 222 12.99 33.14 8.18
CA LEU A 222 12.09 33.17 7.03
C LEU A 222 12.21 31.88 6.20
N ALA A 223 13.43 31.42 5.93
CA ALA A 223 13.67 30.17 5.22
C ALA A 223 13.07 28.97 5.99
N ALA A 224 13.20 28.94 7.32
CA ALA A 224 12.65 27.88 8.15
C ALA A 224 11.11 27.83 8.10
N VAL A 225 10.43 28.99 8.22
CA VAL A 225 8.96 29.03 8.20
C VAL A 225 8.35 28.84 6.81
N GLN A 226 9.11 29.17 5.75
CA GLN A 226 8.71 28.88 4.38
C GLN A 226 8.79 27.39 4.07
N GLU A 227 9.76 26.67 4.65
CA GLU A 227 9.84 25.21 4.54
C GLU A 227 8.76 24.53 5.38
N ASN A 228 8.64 24.90 6.65
CA ASN A 228 7.62 24.36 7.55
C ASN A 228 7.03 25.48 8.43
N GLY A 229 5.77 25.86 8.18
CA GLY A 229 5.11 26.93 8.93
C GLY A 229 5.08 26.73 10.45
N LEU A 230 5.11 25.48 10.94
CA LEU A 230 5.15 25.18 12.37
C LEU A 230 6.50 25.49 13.02
N ALA A 231 7.57 25.70 12.23
CA ALA A 231 8.87 26.16 12.72
C ALA A 231 8.79 27.53 13.41
N LEU A 232 7.71 28.29 13.20
CA LEU A 232 7.42 29.54 13.92
C LEU A 232 7.49 29.37 15.45
N ARG A 233 7.21 28.16 15.98
CA ARG A 233 7.33 27.84 17.40
C ARG A 233 8.74 28.04 17.97
N PHE A 234 9.77 27.99 17.13
CA PHE A 234 11.18 28.16 17.51
C PHE A 234 11.71 29.57 17.26
N VAL A 235 10.94 30.44 16.60
CA VAL A 235 11.32 31.83 16.33
C VAL A 235 11.23 32.65 17.61
N ARG A 236 12.35 33.23 18.06
CA ARG A 236 12.41 34.01 19.29
C ARG A 236 11.80 35.40 19.14
N ILE A 237 12.02 36.04 17.99
CA ILE A 237 11.50 37.38 17.68
C ILE A 237 10.61 37.26 16.46
N GLN A 238 9.31 37.35 16.66
CA GLN A 238 8.32 37.27 15.59
C GLN A 238 8.05 38.64 15.00
N THR A 239 8.30 38.79 13.70
CA THR A 239 7.83 39.91 12.89
C THR A 239 6.52 39.55 12.22
N GLU A 240 5.74 40.56 11.79
CA GLU A 240 4.51 40.32 11.04
C GLU A 240 4.79 39.54 9.74
N GLU A 241 5.90 39.83 9.06
CA GLU A 241 6.33 39.11 7.85
C GLU A 241 6.55 37.61 8.12
N LEU A 242 7.25 37.25 9.21
CA LEU A 242 7.49 35.86 9.59
C LEU A 242 6.19 35.14 9.96
N CYS A 243 5.31 35.80 10.72
CA CYS A 243 4.01 35.27 11.07
C CYS A 243 3.14 35.03 9.82
N MET A 244 3.10 36.02 8.91
CA MET A 244 2.35 35.93 7.66
C MET A 244 2.87 34.83 6.74
N ALA A 245 4.20 34.69 6.62
CA ALA A 245 4.81 33.60 5.87
C ALA A 245 4.43 32.24 6.48
N ALA A 246 4.55 32.09 7.80
CA ALA A 246 4.24 30.85 8.50
C ALA A 246 2.78 30.40 8.31
N VAL A 247 1.81 31.31 8.50
CA VAL A 247 0.38 30.95 8.37
C VAL A 247 -0.07 30.70 6.94
N ARG A 248 0.61 31.29 5.94
CA ARG A 248 0.37 30.99 4.52
C ARG A 248 0.94 29.64 4.10
N THR A 249 2.04 29.21 4.73
CA THR A 249 2.60 27.87 4.54
C THR A 249 1.75 26.81 5.24
N ASN A 250 1.29 27.10 6.46
CA ASN A 250 0.45 26.18 7.24
C ASN A 250 -0.45 26.98 8.20
N GLY A 251 -1.77 26.99 7.97
CA GLY A 251 -2.73 27.75 8.77
C GLY A 251 -2.70 27.41 10.26
N ALA A 252 -2.38 26.16 10.63
CA ALA A 252 -2.24 25.74 12.02
C ALA A 252 -1.05 26.42 12.75
N ALA A 253 -0.11 27.05 12.03
CA ALA A 253 0.96 27.85 12.61
C ALA A 253 0.44 29.04 13.44
N LEU A 254 -0.82 29.46 13.21
CA LEU A 254 -1.49 30.52 13.98
C LEU A 254 -1.44 30.28 15.49
N ARG A 255 -1.39 29.01 15.94
CA ARG A 255 -1.25 28.63 17.35
C ARG A 255 0.01 29.17 18.02
N TYR A 256 1.07 29.44 17.25
CA TYR A 256 2.36 29.92 17.73
C TYR A 256 2.54 31.43 17.55
N VAL A 257 1.59 32.12 16.94
CA VAL A 257 1.63 33.58 16.76
C VAL A 257 1.36 34.27 18.10
N HIS A 258 2.31 35.10 18.58
CA HIS A 258 2.13 35.84 19.83
C HIS A 258 1.12 36.98 19.67
N ARG A 259 1.23 37.78 18.62
CA ARG A 259 0.32 38.90 18.31
C ARG A 259 -0.48 38.59 17.06
N GLN A 260 -1.74 38.21 17.25
CA GLN A 260 -2.67 37.93 16.16
C GLN A 260 -3.31 39.23 15.69
N THR A 261 -3.03 39.64 14.46
CA THR A 261 -3.79 40.67 13.75
C THR A 261 -4.92 40.01 12.96
N GLU A 262 -5.93 40.80 12.59
CA GLU A 262 -7.04 40.30 11.77
C GLU A 262 -6.55 39.75 10.42
N GLU A 263 -5.58 40.42 9.79
CA GLU A 263 -4.96 39.96 8.54
C GLU A 263 -4.24 38.60 8.69
N ILE A 264 -3.50 38.39 9.78
CA ILE A 264 -2.83 37.09 10.05
C ILE A 264 -3.87 35.99 10.28
N CYS A 265 -4.93 36.28 11.04
CA CYS A 265 -6.00 35.33 11.30
C CYS A 265 -6.76 34.97 10.02
N LEU A 266 -7.12 35.95 9.19
CA LEU A 266 -7.78 35.73 7.90
C LEU A 266 -6.90 34.91 6.97
N ALA A 267 -5.61 35.24 6.87
CA ALA A 267 -4.67 34.47 6.04
C ALA A 267 -4.54 33.01 6.51
N ALA A 268 -4.51 32.77 7.82
CA ALA A 268 -4.48 31.41 8.39
C ALA A 268 -5.76 30.63 8.07
N VAL A 269 -6.92 31.25 8.28
CA VAL A 269 -8.24 30.63 8.03
C VAL A 269 -8.49 30.36 6.55
N HIS A 270 -8.01 31.23 5.66
CA HIS A 270 -8.06 30.98 4.22
C HIS A 270 -7.15 29.83 3.77
N ASN A 271 -6.09 29.55 4.52
CA ASN A 271 -5.21 28.41 4.24
C ASN A 271 -5.78 27.09 4.81
N ASP A 272 -6.37 27.16 6.01
CA ASP A 272 -6.96 26.03 6.73
C ASP A 272 -8.11 26.55 7.61
N ASP A 273 -9.35 26.17 7.31
CA ASP A 273 -10.53 26.64 8.06
C ASP A 273 -10.52 26.17 9.52
N ASP A 274 -9.88 25.03 9.81
CA ASP A 274 -9.71 24.54 11.18
C ASP A 274 -8.77 25.43 12.01
N ALA A 275 -7.98 26.31 11.38
CA ALA A 275 -7.15 27.30 12.08
C ALA A 275 -7.98 28.26 12.95
N LEU A 276 -9.29 28.37 12.69
CA LEU A 276 -10.24 29.11 13.51
C LEU A 276 -10.19 28.72 14.99
N CYS A 277 -9.83 27.47 15.31
CA CYS A 277 -9.67 27.03 16.70
C CYS A 277 -8.58 27.79 17.46
N TYR A 278 -7.55 28.28 16.76
CA TYR A 278 -6.41 29.03 17.33
C TYR A 278 -6.62 30.54 17.37
N VAL A 279 -7.68 31.06 16.75
CA VAL A 279 -8.02 32.50 16.77
C VAL A 279 -8.47 32.90 18.18
N ARG A 280 -7.77 33.85 18.81
CA ARG A 280 -8.11 34.34 20.16
C ARG A 280 -9.31 35.27 20.16
N ASN A 281 -9.35 36.21 19.21
CA ASN A 281 -10.47 37.14 19.04
C ASN A 281 -11.19 36.83 17.73
N LYS A 282 -12.33 36.15 17.84
CA LYS A 282 -13.12 35.68 16.69
C LYS A 282 -14.07 36.78 16.23
N THR A 283 -13.58 37.66 15.35
CA THR A 283 -14.42 38.68 14.72
C THR A 283 -15.41 38.05 13.74
N ARG A 284 -16.48 38.75 13.43
CA ARG A 284 -17.50 38.27 12.47
C ARG A 284 -16.88 37.98 11.10
N GLU A 285 -15.95 38.83 10.66
CA GLU A 285 -15.26 38.69 9.37
C GLU A 285 -14.44 37.40 9.33
N ILE A 286 -13.65 37.11 10.38
CA ILE A 286 -12.86 35.87 10.48
C ILE A 286 -13.78 34.63 10.52
N CYS A 287 -14.86 34.68 11.29
CA CYS A 287 -15.81 33.58 11.39
C CYS A 287 -16.49 33.29 10.05
N MET A 288 -16.95 34.33 9.34
CA MET A 288 -17.57 34.19 8.02
C MET A 288 -16.59 33.64 6.99
N ALA A 289 -15.36 34.17 6.95
CA ALA A 289 -14.32 33.67 6.06
C ALA A 289 -14.05 32.18 6.30
N ALA A 290 -14.05 31.71 7.56
CA ALA A 290 -13.90 30.29 7.87
C ALA A 290 -15.08 29.46 7.33
N MET A 291 -16.31 29.93 7.49
CA MET A 291 -17.51 29.20 7.02
C MET A 291 -17.55 29.07 5.50
N GLU A 292 -17.10 30.11 4.78
CA GLU A 292 -17.00 30.14 3.32
C GLU A 292 -15.90 29.21 2.78
N GLN A 293 -14.86 28.94 3.55
CA GLN A 293 -13.83 27.96 3.20
C GLN A 293 -14.25 26.53 3.53
N GLY A 294 -14.72 26.30 4.75
CA GLY A 294 -15.10 24.98 5.24
C GLY A 294 -16.11 25.05 6.39
N GLY A 295 -17.32 24.53 6.16
CA GLY A 295 -18.41 24.61 7.12
C GLY A 295 -18.23 23.78 8.39
N THR A 296 -17.25 22.87 8.45
CA THR A 296 -17.00 22.05 9.65
C THR A 296 -16.33 22.80 10.79
N SER A 297 -15.64 23.90 10.48
CA SER A 297 -14.99 24.76 11.46
C SER A 297 -15.99 25.45 12.42
N ILE A 298 -17.29 25.44 12.11
CA ILE A 298 -18.38 25.96 12.97
C ILE A 298 -18.36 25.34 14.39
N ARG A 299 -17.80 24.14 14.54
CA ARG A 299 -17.60 23.46 15.83
C ARG A 299 -16.74 24.25 16.82
N PHE A 300 -15.92 25.19 16.35
CA PHE A 300 -15.04 26.01 17.20
C PHE A 300 -15.68 27.33 17.63
N LEU A 301 -16.92 27.59 17.21
CA LEU A 301 -17.66 28.79 17.56
C LEU A 301 -18.58 28.52 18.76
N PRO A 302 -18.50 29.32 19.84
CA PRO A 302 -19.39 29.18 20.99
C PRO A 302 -20.82 29.64 20.67
N GLU A 303 -20.95 30.67 19.84
CA GLU A 303 -22.22 31.19 19.34
C GLU A 303 -22.27 31.00 17.83
N GLN A 304 -23.36 30.39 17.36
CA GLN A 304 -23.59 30.06 15.96
C GLN A 304 -24.90 30.73 15.56
N ASP A 305 -24.83 31.96 15.08
CA ASP A 305 -26.02 32.64 14.57
C ASP A 305 -26.53 31.95 13.29
N GLU A 306 -27.75 32.29 12.87
CA GLU A 306 -28.38 31.65 11.73
C GLU A 306 -27.60 31.87 10.42
N GLU A 307 -26.90 33.01 10.29
CA GLU A 307 -26.13 33.34 9.09
C GLU A 307 -24.87 32.48 8.97
N LEU A 308 -24.13 32.29 10.07
CA LEU A 308 -22.99 31.38 10.13
C LEU A 308 -23.41 29.93 9.89
N GLN A 309 -24.54 29.50 10.46
CA GLN A 309 -25.09 28.18 10.20
C GLN A 309 -25.40 27.98 8.72
N LEU A 310 -26.07 28.93 8.07
CA LEU A 310 -26.37 28.87 6.64
C LEU A 310 -25.10 28.88 5.78
N ALA A 311 -24.11 29.70 6.11
CA ALA A 311 -22.83 29.74 5.41
C ALA A 311 -22.12 28.38 5.49
N ALA A 312 -22.07 27.77 6.67
CA ALA A 312 -21.48 26.45 6.87
C ALA A 312 -22.21 25.34 6.09
N LEU A 313 -23.55 25.41 6.00
CA LEU A 313 -24.34 24.43 5.25
C LEU A 313 -24.09 24.51 3.75
N ARG A 314 -23.95 25.72 3.21
CA ARG A 314 -23.69 25.94 1.78
C ARG A 314 -22.36 25.30 1.33
N THR A 315 -21.37 25.26 2.21
CA THR A 315 -20.07 24.66 1.90
C THR A 315 -20.04 23.16 2.17
N SER A 316 -20.70 22.68 3.23
CA SER A 316 -20.79 21.25 3.53
C SER A 316 -22.01 20.89 4.37
N ALA A 317 -22.85 19.98 3.89
CA ALA A 317 -23.94 19.41 4.68
C ALA A 317 -23.49 18.68 5.94
N TYR A 318 -22.25 18.16 5.98
CA TYR A 318 -21.68 17.54 7.17
C TYR A 318 -21.53 18.53 8.33
N SER A 319 -21.59 19.83 8.08
CA SER A 319 -21.62 20.86 9.12
C SER A 319 -22.84 20.73 10.04
N LEU A 320 -23.97 20.16 9.59
CA LEU A 320 -25.16 19.89 10.45
C LEU A 320 -24.79 19.11 11.72
N ARG A 321 -23.79 18.23 11.64
CA ARG A 321 -23.28 17.49 12.80
C ARG A 321 -22.80 18.38 13.93
N TRP A 322 -22.23 19.54 13.59
CA TRP A 322 -21.56 20.46 14.50
C TRP A 322 -22.39 21.70 14.83
N ILE A 323 -23.54 21.86 14.18
CA ILE A 323 -24.47 22.95 14.46
C ILE A 323 -25.20 22.67 15.78
N ALA A 324 -25.03 23.57 16.75
CA ALA A 324 -25.70 23.55 18.01
C ALA A 324 -27.11 24.14 17.86
N ARG A 325 -28.14 23.32 18.16
CA ARG A 325 -29.57 23.73 18.15
C ARG A 325 -29.99 24.36 16.80
N PRO A 326 -29.87 23.64 15.68
CA PRO A 326 -30.32 24.14 14.38
C PRO A 326 -31.84 24.40 14.41
N SER A 327 -32.26 25.52 13.80
CA SER A 327 -33.68 25.80 13.61
C SER A 327 -34.26 24.88 12.54
N ARG A 328 -35.60 24.77 12.47
CA ARG A 328 -36.28 24.00 11.41
C ARG A 328 -35.82 24.44 10.01
N LYS A 329 -35.62 25.74 9.80
CA LYS A 329 -35.19 26.29 8.51
C LYS A 329 -33.80 25.79 8.12
N ILE A 330 -32.85 25.78 9.07
CA ILE A 330 -31.49 25.26 8.88
C ILE A 330 -31.51 23.77 8.55
N LEU A 331 -32.31 23.00 9.29
CA LEU A 331 -32.49 21.57 9.02
C LEU A 331 -33.04 21.33 7.61
N MET A 332 -34.09 22.06 7.21
CA MET A 332 -34.71 21.94 5.89
C MET A 332 -33.74 22.30 4.76
N GLU A 333 -32.98 23.39 4.91
CA GLU A 333 -32.00 23.80 3.90
C GLU A 333 -30.93 22.71 3.72
N GLY A 334 -30.39 22.19 4.84
CA GLY A 334 -29.36 21.16 4.82
C GLY A 334 -29.82 19.87 4.15
N VAL A 335 -31.01 19.37 4.48
CA VAL A 335 -31.51 18.10 3.91
C VAL A 335 -32.00 18.22 2.46
N LYS A 336 -32.49 19.40 2.04
CA LYS A 336 -32.93 19.64 0.67
C LYS A 336 -31.77 19.59 -0.30
N GLU A 337 -30.67 20.25 0.05
CA GLU A 337 -29.46 20.26 -0.77
C GLU A 337 -28.73 18.91 -0.70
N TRP A 338 -28.75 18.24 0.46
CA TRP A 338 -28.02 16.99 0.70
C TRP A 338 -28.85 16.01 1.54
N GLY A 339 -29.52 15.04 0.89
CA GLY A 339 -30.43 14.13 1.60
C GLY A 339 -29.74 13.34 2.73
N ASN A 340 -28.48 12.93 2.52
CA ASN A 340 -27.70 12.18 3.51
C ASN A 340 -27.41 12.96 4.80
N ALA A 341 -27.62 14.28 4.83
CA ALA A 341 -27.48 15.10 6.03
C ALA A 341 -28.55 14.76 7.09
N LEU A 342 -29.63 14.08 6.68
CA LEU A 342 -30.67 13.55 7.57
C LEU A 342 -30.10 12.72 8.72
N GLN A 343 -28.94 12.08 8.54
CA GLN A 343 -28.23 11.31 9.57
C GLN A 343 -27.87 12.14 10.83
N PHE A 344 -27.72 13.45 10.69
CA PHE A 344 -27.35 14.36 11.79
C PHE A 344 -28.57 15.03 12.43
N VAL A 345 -29.77 14.77 11.92
CA VAL A 345 -31.00 15.38 12.41
C VAL A 345 -31.59 14.52 13.54
N ALA A 346 -31.48 14.99 14.78
CA ALA A 346 -32.02 14.26 15.94
C ALA A 346 -33.56 14.27 15.99
N GLY A 347 -34.18 15.40 15.67
CA GLY A 347 -35.64 15.61 15.71
C GLY A 347 -36.29 15.55 14.33
N GLN A 348 -36.25 14.38 13.69
CA GLN A 348 -36.88 14.19 12.37
C GLN A 348 -38.41 14.20 12.49
N ASP A 349 -39.06 14.96 11.62
CA ASP A 349 -40.47 14.79 11.32
C ASP A 349 -40.66 14.29 9.87
N GLU A 350 -41.92 14.08 9.49
CA GLU A 350 -42.24 13.55 8.17
C GLU A 350 -41.84 14.51 7.05
N GLU A 351 -41.98 15.82 7.23
CA GLU A 351 -41.64 16.81 6.21
C GLU A 351 -40.12 16.91 5.96
N ILE A 352 -39.32 16.93 7.03
CA ILE A 352 -37.85 16.89 6.93
C ILE A 352 -37.39 15.59 6.26
N SER A 353 -38.00 14.47 6.64
CA SER A 353 -37.67 13.17 6.05
C SER A 353 -38.06 13.12 4.57
N MET A 354 -39.25 13.62 4.21
CA MET A 354 -39.71 13.71 2.83
C MET A 354 -38.76 14.57 1.99
N ALA A 355 -38.38 15.75 2.46
CA ALA A 355 -37.48 16.64 1.74
C ALA A 355 -36.09 16.02 1.51
N ALA A 356 -35.56 15.27 2.49
CA ALA A 356 -34.31 14.52 2.32
C ALA A 356 -34.43 13.43 1.24
N LEU A 357 -35.54 12.70 1.25
CA LEU A 357 -35.81 11.60 0.33
C LEU A 357 -36.13 12.08 -1.09
N GLU A 358 -36.72 13.27 -1.25
CA GLU A 358 -36.96 13.88 -2.55
C GLU A 358 -35.65 14.07 -3.33
N ASN A 359 -34.59 14.48 -2.63
CA ASN A 359 -33.25 14.71 -3.19
C ASN A 359 -32.43 13.41 -3.34
N ASP A 360 -32.39 12.58 -2.29
CA ASP A 360 -31.65 11.32 -2.28
C ASP A 360 -32.44 10.21 -1.57
N GLY A 361 -32.98 9.28 -2.37
CA GLY A 361 -33.78 8.15 -1.87
C GLY A 361 -33.01 7.22 -0.93
N ASP A 362 -31.68 7.14 -1.02
CA ASP A 362 -30.88 6.29 -0.12
C ASP A 362 -30.76 6.84 1.30
N SER A 363 -31.15 8.10 1.48
CA SER A 363 -31.32 8.73 2.80
C SER A 363 -32.35 8.01 3.68
N LEU A 364 -33.16 7.11 3.10
CA LEU A 364 -34.09 6.23 3.82
C LEU A 364 -33.41 5.42 4.93
N CYS A 365 -32.12 5.11 4.78
CA CYS A 365 -31.34 4.43 5.81
C CYS A 365 -31.27 5.23 7.13
N TYR A 366 -31.31 6.57 7.04
CA TYR A 366 -31.25 7.50 8.17
C TYR A 366 -32.61 7.89 8.76
N VAL A 367 -33.71 7.48 8.13
CA VAL A 367 -35.07 7.74 8.64
C VAL A 367 -35.31 6.92 9.91
N HIS A 368 -35.62 7.60 11.02
CA HIS A 368 -35.91 6.93 12.30
C HIS A 368 -37.24 6.17 12.28
N ARG A 369 -38.29 6.78 11.74
CA ARG A 369 -39.66 6.23 11.69
C ARG A 369 -40.14 6.16 10.24
N GLN A 370 -40.04 4.98 9.64
CA GLN A 370 -40.49 4.76 8.26
C GLN A 370 -42.01 4.55 8.20
N ASN A 371 -42.61 5.07 7.14
CA ASN A 371 -44.01 4.82 6.77
C ASN A 371 -44.07 4.52 5.25
N GLU A 372 -45.23 4.08 4.77
CA GLU A 372 -45.37 3.69 3.37
C GLU A 372 -45.15 4.87 2.40
N ALA A 373 -45.57 6.08 2.77
CA ALA A 373 -45.38 7.28 1.94
C ALA A 373 -43.89 7.61 1.76
N LEU A 374 -43.11 7.64 2.84
CA LEU A 374 -41.66 7.86 2.83
C LEU A 374 -40.94 6.78 2.02
N CYS A 375 -41.29 5.51 2.22
CA CYS A 375 -40.67 4.43 1.45
C CYS A 375 -40.99 4.54 -0.06
N ARG A 376 -42.22 4.92 -0.42
CA ARG A 376 -42.58 5.15 -1.83
C ARG A 376 -41.83 6.34 -2.43
N GLN A 377 -41.69 7.43 -1.68
CA GLN A 377 -40.92 8.58 -2.12
C GLN A 377 -39.45 8.20 -2.35
N ALA A 378 -38.84 7.49 -1.40
CA ALA A 378 -37.46 7.01 -1.51
C ALA A 378 -37.22 6.18 -2.78
N LEU A 379 -38.17 5.29 -3.11
CA LEU A 379 -38.12 4.49 -4.33
C LEU A 379 -38.27 5.33 -5.60
N ALA A 380 -39.09 6.38 -5.57
CA ALA A 380 -39.31 7.26 -6.71
C ALA A 380 -38.12 8.18 -7.01
N SER A 381 -37.42 8.63 -5.97
CA SER A 381 -36.28 9.55 -6.06
C SER A 381 -34.95 8.89 -6.46
N GLY A 382 -34.95 7.61 -6.87
CA GLY A 382 -33.82 7.01 -7.61
C GLY A 382 -32.55 6.76 -6.80
N GLY A 383 -32.66 6.27 -5.56
CA GLY A 383 -31.50 5.77 -4.79
C GLY A 383 -30.76 4.64 -5.51
N TRP A 384 -29.44 4.54 -5.33
CA TRP A 384 -28.60 3.51 -5.96
C TRP A 384 -28.98 2.12 -5.48
N GLU A 385 -29.35 1.21 -6.41
CA GLU A 385 -29.46 -0.28 -6.35
C GLU A 385 -29.99 -0.95 -5.04
N SER A 386 -30.40 -0.20 -4.03
CA SER A 386 -30.39 -0.67 -2.64
C SER A 386 -31.39 0.00 -1.72
N THR A 387 -32.24 0.89 -2.23
CA THR A 387 -33.28 1.51 -1.40
C THR A 387 -34.19 0.45 -0.74
N LEU A 388 -34.52 -0.66 -1.43
CA LEU A 388 -35.30 -1.76 -0.84
C LEU A 388 -34.59 -2.46 0.34
N ARG A 389 -33.26 -2.43 0.39
CA ARG A 389 -32.44 -2.94 1.50
C ARG A 389 -32.76 -2.22 2.81
N TRP A 390 -33.04 -0.92 2.72
CA TRP A 390 -33.21 -0.04 3.89
C TRP A 390 -34.65 0.00 4.41
N ILE A 391 -35.60 -0.59 3.68
CA ILE A 391 -37.00 -0.68 4.09
C ILE A 391 -37.14 -1.68 5.25
N ARG A 392 -37.52 -1.15 6.41
CA ARG A 392 -37.80 -1.92 7.64
C ARG A 392 -39.27 -2.34 7.75
N LEU A 393 -40.13 -1.80 6.88
CA LEU A 393 -41.55 -2.18 6.80
C LEU A 393 -41.72 -3.58 6.20
N PRO A 394 -42.86 -4.25 6.44
CA PRO A 394 -43.24 -5.44 5.71
C PRO A 394 -43.19 -5.20 4.20
N GLN A 395 -42.55 -6.10 3.47
CA GLN A 395 -42.45 -6.03 2.01
C GLN A 395 -43.80 -6.44 1.39
N THR A 396 -44.68 -5.46 1.19
CA THR A 396 -45.93 -5.69 0.47
C THR A 396 -45.64 -5.87 -1.02
N ARG A 397 -46.50 -6.65 -1.70
CA ARG A 397 -46.37 -6.86 -3.15
C ARG A 397 -46.31 -5.54 -3.93
N GLN A 398 -47.11 -4.55 -3.52
CA GLN A 398 -47.13 -3.23 -4.15
C GLN A 398 -45.79 -2.50 -4.00
N LEU A 399 -45.20 -2.52 -2.79
CA LEU A 399 -43.92 -1.88 -2.51
C LEU A 399 -42.78 -2.55 -3.26
N CYS A 400 -42.75 -3.88 -3.30
CA CYS A 400 -41.78 -4.63 -4.10
C CYS A 400 -41.91 -4.30 -5.58
N PHE A 401 -43.14 -4.28 -6.11
CA PHE A 401 -43.38 -3.96 -7.52
C PHE A 401 -42.87 -2.56 -7.88
N GLN A 402 -43.17 -1.55 -7.05
CA GLN A 402 -42.65 -0.20 -7.23
C GLN A 402 -41.13 -0.13 -7.17
N ALA A 403 -40.50 -0.87 -6.24
CA ALA A 403 -39.05 -0.93 -6.14
C ALA A 403 -38.39 -1.51 -7.40
N LEU A 404 -39.02 -2.54 -7.99
CA LEU A 404 -38.54 -3.17 -9.22
C LEU A 404 -38.75 -2.29 -10.45
N GLN A 405 -39.84 -1.52 -10.51
CA GLN A 405 -40.07 -0.53 -11.57
C GLN A 405 -39.03 0.58 -11.55
N ALA A 406 -38.60 1.00 -10.35
CA ALA A 406 -37.53 1.98 -10.21
C ALA A 406 -36.17 1.39 -10.62
N ASN A 407 -35.85 0.18 -10.16
CA ASN A 407 -34.62 -0.54 -10.51
C ASN A 407 -34.80 -2.05 -10.30
N GLY A 408 -34.69 -2.83 -11.37
CA GLY A 408 -34.89 -4.28 -11.41
C GLY A 408 -33.90 -5.06 -10.55
N LEU A 409 -32.71 -4.51 -10.29
CA LEU A 409 -31.71 -5.13 -9.40
C LEU A 409 -32.15 -5.17 -7.93
N ASN A 410 -33.19 -4.41 -7.54
CA ASN A 410 -33.81 -4.54 -6.22
C ASN A 410 -34.36 -5.95 -5.97
N LEU A 411 -34.53 -6.79 -7.00
CA LEU A 411 -34.92 -8.20 -6.84
C LEU A 411 -34.03 -8.94 -5.83
N ARG A 412 -32.74 -8.58 -5.73
CA ARG A 412 -31.81 -9.15 -4.74
C ARG A 412 -32.23 -8.98 -3.28
N TYR A 413 -33.11 -8.01 -2.99
CA TYR A 413 -33.62 -7.71 -1.64
C TYR A 413 -35.07 -8.14 -1.42
N VAL A 414 -35.73 -8.70 -2.43
CA VAL A 414 -37.09 -9.23 -2.33
C VAL A 414 -37.02 -10.58 -1.60
N ARG A 415 -37.66 -10.67 -0.44
CA ARG A 415 -37.65 -11.91 0.38
C ARG A 415 -38.53 -13.01 -0.21
N GLU A 416 -39.68 -12.63 -0.75
CA GLU A 416 -40.65 -13.55 -1.34
C GLU A 416 -40.82 -13.21 -2.82
N GLN A 417 -40.19 -14.00 -3.67
CA GLN A 417 -40.25 -13.82 -5.12
C GLN A 417 -41.48 -14.54 -5.70
N ASP A 418 -42.28 -13.81 -6.47
CA ASP A 418 -43.31 -14.40 -7.33
C ASP A 418 -42.94 -14.23 -8.81
N HIS A 419 -43.58 -15.01 -9.68
CA HIS A 419 -43.30 -14.98 -11.12
C HIS A 419 -43.47 -13.58 -11.73
N ALA A 420 -44.45 -12.81 -11.25
CA ALA A 420 -44.71 -11.46 -11.77
C ALA A 420 -43.64 -10.46 -11.35
N LEU A 421 -43.14 -10.53 -10.12
CA LEU A 421 -42.05 -9.71 -9.61
C LEU A 421 -40.75 -10.03 -10.34
N CYS A 422 -40.42 -11.32 -10.51
CA CYS A 422 -39.24 -11.71 -11.29
C CYS A 422 -39.32 -11.22 -12.73
N LEU A 423 -40.49 -11.35 -13.37
CA LEU A 423 -40.70 -10.91 -14.75
C LEU A 423 -40.60 -9.39 -14.90
N GLU A 424 -41.15 -8.62 -13.95
CA GLU A 424 -41.02 -7.16 -13.94
C GLU A 424 -39.56 -6.74 -13.73
N ALA A 425 -38.85 -7.39 -12.81
CA ALA A 425 -37.45 -7.10 -12.53
C ALA A 425 -36.57 -7.25 -13.78
N VAL A 426 -36.69 -8.38 -14.50
CA VAL A 426 -35.88 -8.64 -15.70
C VAL A 426 -36.28 -7.79 -16.91
N ARG A 427 -37.53 -7.32 -16.95
CA ARG A 427 -37.99 -6.37 -17.98
C ARG A 427 -37.43 -4.97 -17.74
N GLN A 428 -37.26 -4.59 -16.48
CA GLN A 428 -36.63 -3.32 -16.12
C GLN A 428 -35.11 -3.39 -16.32
N ASP A 429 -34.46 -4.43 -15.78
CA ASP A 429 -33.02 -4.70 -15.93
C ASP A 429 -32.78 -6.21 -16.12
N GLY A 430 -32.34 -6.62 -17.32
CA GLY A 430 -32.05 -8.01 -17.66
C GLY A 430 -30.97 -8.64 -16.78
N MET A 431 -30.09 -7.85 -16.18
CA MET A 431 -29.10 -8.32 -15.20
C MET A 431 -29.73 -8.79 -13.90
N ALA A 432 -30.98 -8.42 -13.61
CA ALA A 432 -31.72 -8.92 -12.45
C ALA A 432 -31.92 -10.44 -12.49
N LEU A 433 -31.76 -11.08 -13.66
CA LEU A 433 -31.83 -12.53 -13.83
C LEU A 433 -30.91 -13.28 -12.87
N GLN A 434 -29.75 -12.71 -12.51
CA GLN A 434 -28.80 -13.31 -11.57
C GLN A 434 -29.38 -13.55 -10.17
N TYR A 435 -30.45 -12.83 -9.81
CA TYR A 435 -31.10 -12.90 -8.50
C TYR A 435 -32.40 -13.69 -8.50
N VAL A 436 -32.81 -14.24 -9.65
CA VAL A 436 -34.01 -15.06 -9.77
C VAL A 436 -33.71 -16.48 -9.28
N ASP A 437 -34.41 -16.95 -8.25
CA ASP A 437 -34.16 -18.28 -7.66
C ASP A 437 -34.38 -19.43 -8.66
N LYS A 438 -35.45 -19.32 -9.48
CA LYS A 438 -35.87 -20.34 -10.46
C LYS A 438 -36.38 -19.67 -11.74
N PRO A 439 -35.51 -19.31 -12.69
CA PRO A 439 -35.92 -18.59 -13.88
C PRO A 439 -36.65 -19.53 -14.85
N THR A 440 -37.93 -19.24 -15.11
CA THR A 440 -38.73 -19.91 -16.14
C THR A 440 -38.29 -19.47 -17.55
N GLU A 441 -38.72 -20.21 -18.58
CA GLU A 441 -38.32 -19.94 -19.97
C GLU A 441 -38.65 -18.50 -20.41
N ASP A 442 -39.83 -18.02 -20.06
CA ASP A 442 -40.32 -16.67 -20.37
C ASP A 442 -39.52 -15.58 -19.63
N ILE A 443 -39.11 -15.81 -18.38
CA ILE A 443 -38.23 -14.89 -17.62
C ILE A 443 -36.84 -14.85 -18.28
N ARG A 444 -36.29 -16.01 -18.66
CA ARG A 444 -35.01 -16.10 -19.37
C ARG A 444 -35.04 -15.35 -20.69
N LEU A 445 -36.11 -15.55 -21.48
CA LEU A 445 -36.33 -14.83 -22.73
C LEU A 445 -36.43 -13.32 -22.49
N ALA A 446 -37.27 -12.89 -21.55
CA ALA A 446 -37.43 -11.47 -21.23
C ALA A 446 -36.09 -10.80 -20.84
N ALA A 447 -35.29 -11.47 -20.00
CA ALA A 447 -33.99 -10.97 -19.56
C ALA A 447 -33.01 -10.78 -20.74
N VAL A 448 -32.83 -11.80 -21.58
CA VAL A 448 -31.87 -11.72 -22.70
C VAL A 448 -32.34 -10.81 -23.83
N THR A 449 -33.66 -10.60 -23.97
CA THR A 449 -34.20 -9.62 -24.91
C THR A 449 -34.02 -8.18 -24.44
N GLN A 450 -33.90 -7.96 -23.13
CA GLN A 450 -33.66 -6.65 -22.54
C GLN A 450 -32.16 -6.33 -22.55
N ASN A 451 -31.31 -7.31 -22.20
CA ASN A 451 -29.86 -7.20 -22.18
C ASN A 451 -29.23 -8.58 -22.45
N ALA A 452 -28.60 -8.77 -23.61
CA ALA A 452 -28.08 -10.08 -23.98
C ALA A 452 -26.92 -10.56 -23.12
N GLU A 453 -26.23 -9.68 -22.40
CA GLU A 453 -25.21 -10.13 -21.44
C GLU A 453 -25.82 -10.93 -20.29
N ALA A 454 -27.13 -10.83 -20.03
CA ALA A 454 -27.84 -11.65 -19.04
C ALA A 454 -27.71 -13.15 -19.35
N LEU A 455 -27.43 -13.52 -20.61
CA LEU A 455 -27.17 -14.89 -21.05
C LEU A 455 -26.08 -15.58 -20.22
N ARG A 456 -25.12 -14.83 -19.66
CA ARG A 456 -24.05 -15.35 -18.79
C ARG A 456 -24.59 -16.05 -17.53
N PHE A 457 -25.80 -15.72 -17.09
CA PHE A 457 -26.43 -16.29 -15.91
C PHE A 457 -27.31 -17.51 -16.23
N ILE A 458 -27.47 -17.86 -17.51
CA ILE A 458 -28.30 -18.99 -17.93
C ILE A 458 -27.44 -20.23 -18.14
N LEU A 459 -27.59 -21.20 -17.25
CA LEU A 459 -27.05 -22.54 -17.46
C LEU A 459 -27.84 -23.23 -18.58
N SER A 460 -27.16 -23.62 -19.66
CA SER A 460 -27.73 -24.33 -20.80
C SER A 460 -28.96 -23.62 -21.43
N PRO A 461 -28.75 -22.47 -22.10
CA PRO A 461 -29.85 -21.73 -22.73
C PRO A 461 -30.49 -22.53 -23.87
N SER A 462 -31.82 -22.48 -23.98
CA SER A 462 -32.54 -23.07 -25.12
C SER A 462 -32.18 -22.36 -26.42
N GLU A 463 -32.43 -23.00 -27.56
CA GLU A 463 -32.16 -22.40 -28.86
C GLU A 463 -32.90 -21.06 -29.04
N GLU A 464 -34.13 -20.97 -28.52
CA GLU A 464 -34.92 -19.73 -28.53
C GLU A 464 -34.24 -18.61 -27.73
N VAL A 465 -33.76 -18.90 -26.51
CA VAL A 465 -33.03 -17.94 -25.67
C VAL A 465 -31.70 -17.54 -26.30
N GLN A 466 -30.96 -18.50 -26.88
CA GLN A 466 -29.70 -18.21 -27.58
C GLN A 466 -29.93 -17.25 -28.76
N ARG A 467 -30.94 -17.52 -29.58
CA ARG A 467 -31.29 -16.67 -30.73
C ARG A 467 -31.76 -15.31 -30.29
N ALA A 468 -32.59 -15.22 -29.24
CA ALA A 468 -33.06 -13.95 -28.70
C ALA A 468 -31.92 -13.07 -28.19
N ALA A 469 -30.98 -13.64 -27.43
CA ALA A 469 -29.80 -12.92 -26.94
C ALA A 469 -28.92 -12.42 -28.08
N VAL A 470 -28.62 -13.29 -29.06
CA VAL A 470 -27.79 -12.93 -30.21
C VAL A 470 -28.45 -11.90 -31.12
N LEU A 471 -29.79 -11.90 -31.22
CA LEU A 471 -30.53 -10.87 -31.93
C LEU A 471 -30.38 -9.50 -31.27
N GLU A 472 -30.35 -9.43 -29.95
CA GLU A 472 -30.15 -8.20 -29.19
C GLU A 472 -28.70 -7.71 -29.29
N SER A 473 -27.71 -8.58 -29.06
CA SER A 473 -26.29 -8.26 -29.23
C SER A 473 -25.48 -9.46 -29.71
N GLY A 474 -24.74 -9.28 -30.81
CA GLY A 474 -23.89 -10.33 -31.39
C GLY A 474 -22.75 -10.77 -30.47
N ASP A 475 -22.34 -9.90 -29.53
CA ASP A 475 -21.32 -10.20 -28.53
C ASP A 475 -21.81 -11.22 -27.49
N ALA A 476 -23.11 -11.50 -27.40
CA ALA A 476 -23.66 -12.54 -26.53
C ALA A 476 -23.10 -13.94 -26.84
N LEU A 477 -22.60 -14.16 -28.06
CA LEU A 477 -21.89 -15.38 -28.44
C LEU A 477 -20.73 -15.72 -27.49
N GLN A 478 -20.12 -14.74 -26.83
CA GLN A 478 -19.04 -14.97 -25.88
C GLN A 478 -19.45 -15.85 -24.69
N TYR A 479 -20.75 -15.85 -24.34
CA TYR A 479 -21.30 -16.61 -23.23
C TYR A 479 -21.80 -18.00 -23.65
N LEU A 480 -21.74 -18.33 -24.94
CA LEU A 480 -22.15 -19.63 -25.48
C LEU A 480 -20.95 -20.55 -25.69
N LEU A 481 -21.00 -21.74 -25.08
CA LEU A 481 -19.94 -22.73 -25.20
C LEU A 481 -19.79 -23.28 -26.63
N SER A 482 -20.93 -23.47 -27.30
CA SER A 482 -21.04 -24.05 -28.64
C SER A 482 -22.32 -23.56 -29.34
N PRO A 483 -22.34 -22.31 -29.88
CA PRO A 483 -23.47 -21.81 -30.63
C PRO A 483 -23.68 -22.62 -31.93
N SER A 484 -24.93 -22.80 -32.35
CA SER A 484 -25.24 -23.41 -33.66
C SER A 484 -24.76 -22.52 -34.80
N GLU A 485 -24.49 -23.10 -35.97
CA GLU A 485 -24.08 -22.32 -37.16
C GLU A 485 -25.15 -21.28 -37.53
N GLU A 486 -26.43 -21.62 -37.37
CA GLU A 486 -27.54 -20.69 -37.58
C GLU A 486 -27.50 -19.49 -36.61
N THR A 487 -27.23 -19.74 -35.33
CA THR A 487 -27.12 -18.69 -34.31
C THR A 487 -25.89 -17.81 -34.54
N ALA A 488 -24.77 -18.41 -34.95
CA ALA A 488 -23.57 -17.66 -35.34
C ALA A 488 -23.80 -16.82 -36.61
N MET A 489 -24.50 -17.38 -37.61
CA MET A 489 -24.86 -16.67 -38.84
C MET A 489 -25.78 -15.48 -38.57
N LEU A 490 -26.72 -15.64 -37.64
CA LEU A 490 -27.60 -14.57 -37.19
C LEU A 490 -26.82 -13.42 -36.54
N ALA A 491 -25.80 -13.73 -35.74
CA ALA A 491 -24.95 -12.73 -35.09
C ALA A 491 -24.21 -11.86 -36.11
N VAL A 492 -23.59 -12.49 -37.12
CA VAL A 492 -22.73 -11.80 -38.09
C VAL A 492 -23.51 -11.01 -39.14
N THR A 493 -24.77 -11.37 -39.40
CA THR A 493 -25.61 -10.69 -40.42
C THR A 493 -26.33 -9.44 -39.87
N ARG A 494 -26.71 -9.45 -38.58
CA ARG A 494 -27.50 -8.38 -37.95
C ARG A 494 -26.65 -7.26 -37.35
N HIS A 495 -25.49 -7.58 -36.78
CA HIS A 495 -24.66 -6.63 -36.01
C HIS A 495 -23.49 -6.09 -36.82
N ARG A 496 -23.70 -4.94 -37.48
CA ARG A 496 -22.71 -4.33 -38.38
C ARG A 496 -21.63 -3.50 -37.67
N TRP A 497 -21.82 -3.13 -36.40
CA TRP A 497 -21.03 -2.09 -35.72
C TRP A 497 -20.43 -2.45 -34.35
N SER A 498 -20.65 -3.66 -33.82
CA SER A 498 -19.89 -4.16 -32.66
C SER A 498 -18.78 -5.09 -33.17
N GLY A 499 -17.59 -5.04 -32.57
CA GLY A 499 -16.42 -5.80 -33.03
C GLY A 499 -16.77 -7.25 -33.39
N SER A 500 -16.24 -7.76 -34.51
CA SER A 500 -16.77 -8.94 -35.20
C SER A 500 -17.17 -10.10 -34.25
N PRO A 501 -18.46 -10.47 -34.15
CA PRO A 501 -18.95 -11.60 -33.34
C PRO A 501 -18.25 -12.93 -33.64
N LEU A 502 -17.65 -13.03 -34.84
CA LEU A 502 -16.82 -14.13 -35.29
C LEU A 502 -15.66 -14.46 -34.33
N ARG A 503 -15.17 -13.49 -33.56
CA ARG A 503 -14.09 -13.67 -32.56
C ARG A 503 -14.43 -14.73 -31.50
N TYR A 504 -15.72 -14.85 -31.16
CA TYR A 504 -16.21 -15.76 -30.13
C TYR A 504 -16.57 -17.15 -30.68
N VAL A 505 -16.75 -17.27 -32.00
CA VAL A 505 -17.09 -18.54 -32.64
C VAL A 505 -15.85 -19.43 -32.74
N ARG A 506 -15.88 -20.60 -32.09
CA ARG A 506 -14.76 -21.56 -32.14
C ARG A 506 -14.69 -22.31 -33.47
N ASN A 507 -15.84 -22.71 -34.02
CA ASN A 507 -15.94 -23.45 -35.28
C ASN A 507 -16.36 -22.49 -36.40
N GLN A 508 -15.39 -22.02 -37.18
CA GLN A 508 -15.57 -21.00 -38.21
C GLN A 508 -15.65 -21.68 -39.60
N THR A 509 -16.86 -21.78 -40.15
CA THR A 509 -17.05 -22.29 -41.53
C THR A 509 -16.70 -21.21 -42.55
N GLU A 510 -16.31 -21.62 -43.76
CA GLU A 510 -15.95 -20.68 -44.83
C GLU A 510 -17.13 -19.75 -45.20
N ALA A 511 -18.36 -20.28 -45.19
CA ALA A 511 -19.58 -19.51 -45.41
C ALA A 511 -19.79 -18.44 -44.32
N LEU A 512 -19.64 -18.80 -43.05
CA LEU A 512 -19.74 -17.87 -41.92
C LEU A 512 -18.66 -16.78 -41.99
N CYS A 513 -17.42 -17.15 -42.29
CA CYS A 513 -16.30 -16.21 -42.42
C CYS A 513 -16.48 -15.24 -43.58
N LEU A 514 -16.96 -15.74 -44.73
CA LEU A 514 -17.25 -14.92 -45.91
C LEU A 514 -18.36 -13.91 -45.60
N GLU A 515 -19.46 -14.36 -45.00
CA GLU A 515 -20.60 -13.48 -44.68
C GLU A 515 -20.24 -12.44 -43.61
N ALA A 516 -19.49 -12.83 -42.58
CA ALA A 516 -18.98 -11.90 -41.59
C ALA A 516 -18.08 -10.82 -42.21
N ALA A 517 -17.20 -11.21 -43.15
CA ALA A 517 -16.28 -10.30 -43.81
C ALA A 517 -16.95 -9.41 -44.88
N ARG A 518 -18.07 -9.86 -45.49
CA ARG A 518 -18.93 -9.02 -46.34
C ARG A 518 -19.58 -7.88 -45.56
N HIS A 519 -19.98 -8.14 -44.31
CA HIS A 519 -20.63 -7.14 -43.47
C HIS A 519 -19.66 -6.22 -42.72
N SER A 520 -18.48 -6.71 -42.31
CA SER A 520 -17.45 -5.89 -41.67
C SER A 520 -16.04 -6.38 -41.99
N LYS A 521 -15.21 -5.49 -42.55
CA LYS A 521 -13.78 -5.77 -42.82
C LYS A 521 -12.98 -6.04 -41.53
N GLU A 522 -13.50 -5.64 -40.37
CA GLU A 522 -12.93 -5.96 -39.05
C GLU A 522 -13.06 -7.44 -38.67
N ALA A 523 -13.80 -8.26 -39.43
CA ALA A 523 -13.88 -9.71 -39.23
C ALA A 523 -12.61 -10.45 -39.68
N LEU A 524 -11.89 -9.90 -40.67
CA LEU A 524 -10.74 -10.57 -41.30
C LEU A 524 -9.60 -10.95 -40.33
N PRO A 525 -9.24 -10.13 -39.32
CA PRO A 525 -8.24 -10.50 -38.32
C PRO A 525 -8.67 -11.64 -37.39
N PHE A 526 -9.98 -11.89 -37.24
CA PHE A 526 -10.52 -12.89 -36.33
C PHE A 526 -10.75 -14.27 -36.98
N ILE A 527 -10.49 -14.40 -38.28
CA ILE A 527 -10.49 -15.69 -38.97
C ILE A 527 -9.25 -16.48 -38.54
N ARG A 528 -9.45 -17.57 -37.81
CA ARG A 528 -8.35 -18.35 -37.20
C ARG A 528 -7.57 -19.16 -38.23
N ASP A 529 -8.25 -19.68 -39.25
CA ASP A 529 -7.64 -20.46 -40.33
C ASP A 529 -7.09 -19.52 -41.43
N ARG A 530 -5.76 -19.55 -41.63
CA ARG A 530 -5.07 -18.73 -42.63
C ARG A 530 -5.50 -19.05 -44.07
N ALA A 531 -5.81 -20.31 -44.37
CA ALA A 531 -6.25 -20.72 -45.70
C ALA A 531 -7.68 -20.25 -45.99
N VAL A 532 -8.57 -20.30 -45.00
CA VAL A 532 -9.91 -19.72 -45.09
C VAL A 532 -9.83 -18.20 -45.23
N ALA A 533 -8.98 -17.53 -44.44
CA ALA A 533 -8.79 -16.09 -44.51
C ALA A 533 -8.31 -15.62 -45.90
N ALA A 534 -7.38 -16.34 -46.53
CA ALA A 534 -6.90 -16.03 -47.87
C ALA A 534 -8.00 -16.20 -48.93
N ARG A 535 -8.80 -17.27 -48.84
CA ARG A 535 -9.93 -17.51 -49.76
C ARG A 535 -11.02 -16.44 -49.62
N VAL A 536 -11.37 -16.07 -48.39
CA VAL A 536 -12.35 -15.01 -48.11
C VAL A 536 -11.88 -13.65 -48.65
N ARG A 537 -10.60 -13.28 -48.47
CA ARG A 537 -10.05 -12.04 -49.05
C ARG A 537 -10.12 -12.03 -50.58
N ALA A 538 -9.71 -13.13 -51.22
CA ALA A 538 -9.77 -13.25 -52.68
C ALA A 538 -11.21 -13.20 -53.21
N ALA A 539 -12.19 -13.75 -52.48
CA ALA A 539 -13.60 -13.66 -52.84
C ALA A 539 -14.12 -12.22 -52.73
N LEU A 540 -13.81 -11.50 -51.65
CA LEU A 540 -14.21 -10.10 -51.48
C LEU A 540 -13.57 -9.17 -52.53
N GLU A 541 -12.29 -9.38 -52.87
CA GLU A 541 -11.61 -8.61 -53.93
C GLU A 541 -12.23 -8.82 -55.31
N ARG A 542 -12.76 -10.01 -55.59
CA ARG A 542 -13.52 -10.28 -56.83
C ARG A 542 -14.86 -9.54 -56.82
N GLU A 543 -15.60 -9.64 -55.71
CA GLU A 543 -16.89 -8.94 -55.54
C GLU A 543 -16.74 -7.40 -55.60
N GLU A 544 -15.64 -6.84 -55.09
CA GLU A 544 -15.35 -5.40 -55.21
C GLU A 544 -15.03 -4.98 -56.65
N LYS A 545 -14.23 -5.79 -57.37
CA LYS A 545 -13.91 -5.54 -58.79
C LYS A 545 -15.16 -5.58 -59.67
N GLU A 546 -16.01 -6.59 -59.48
CA GLU A 546 -17.28 -6.74 -60.21
C GLU A 546 -18.22 -5.56 -59.96
N LYS A 547 -18.26 -4.99 -58.75
CA LYS A 547 -19.05 -3.78 -58.43
C LYS A 547 -18.49 -2.47 -58.98
N THR A 548 -17.21 -2.42 -59.34
CA THR A 548 -16.58 -1.23 -59.94
C THR A 548 -16.57 -1.25 -61.47
N GLU A 549 -16.88 -2.40 -62.08
CA GLU A 549 -16.96 -2.61 -63.53
C GLU A 549 -18.42 -2.51 -64.07
N GLU A 550 -19.42 -2.49 -63.19
CA GLU A 550 -20.82 -2.06 -63.46
C GLU A 550 -21.02 -0.57 -63.18
#